data_AF-A0A7G8GUV4-F1
#
_entry.id   AF-A0A7G8GUV4-F1
#
_cell.length_a   1.000
_cell.length_b   1.000
_cell.length_c   1.000
_cell.angle_alpha   90.00
_cell.angle_beta   90.00
_cell.angle_gamma   90.00
#
_symmetry.space_group_name_H-M   'P 1'
#
loop_
_entity.id
_entity.type
_entity.pdbx_description
1 polymer ?
#
loop_
_entity_poly.entity_id
_entity_poly.type
_entity_poly.pdbx_seq_one_letter_code
_entity_poly.pdbx_strand_id
1 'polypeptide(L)'
;MEDISEQLKQSNVVLKNSKAGVTIRQRRNKLCLRSVLPAKDGSQNLTQYDVPTGCDANALGLKRCIKLAQKLAAEKSLGSFDWSNWLTAPKEVQSRAEVQTESQTVEAWVQRFKVHWWDDKTLDTTAQKSQAKRSWYAYEVQFNRIANQKDLLTVDLLVEVAKTTKAGSKPRHEFCQKAKALAKFADLPGIKKLEKVHTKYVAKVPKLPTDEELFAFAEKHRHDGRFGWCFAALVVYGCRVSEVYSLVPSSDGKTASVLTLKQKGFDPKPRTAIALPFDLVERLDLLNVEKPFEINAGEDYDSDAAKSQTDMFNKWLQKRWNGSTKLSNKNVRHSWCIRSITEPKFSDALAARSAGHSVALHTSTYATAIEKRDMEEQAARLAS
;
A
#
# COMPACT_ATOMS: atom_id res chain seq x y z
N MET A 1 17.62 -18.68 23.29
CA MET A 1 16.36 -18.65 24.05
C MET A 1 16.28 -17.27 24.63
N GLU A 2 15.29 -16.47 24.23
CA GLU A 2 15.18 -15.08 24.67
C GLU A 2 14.79 -15.07 26.15
N ASP A 3 15.62 -14.46 27.01
CA ASP A 3 15.31 -14.38 28.43
C ASP A 3 14.27 -13.28 28.68
N ILE A 4 13.01 -13.71 28.82
CA ILE A 4 11.87 -12.83 29.12
C ILE A 4 11.55 -12.72 30.62
N SER A 5 12.43 -13.24 31.49
CA SER A 5 12.14 -13.38 32.93
C SER A 5 11.79 -12.06 33.60
N GLU A 6 12.51 -10.99 33.26
CA GLU A 6 12.30 -9.67 33.86
C GLU A 6 11.00 -9.01 33.38
N GLN A 7 10.72 -9.12 32.08
CA GLN A 7 9.49 -8.60 31.47
C GLN A 7 8.25 -9.33 32.01
N LEU A 8 8.36 -10.64 32.25
CA LEU A 8 7.31 -11.46 32.85
C LEU A 8 7.03 -11.05 34.30
N LYS A 9 8.08 -10.78 35.09
CA LYS A 9 7.93 -10.25 36.46
C LYS A 9 7.20 -8.91 36.46
N GLN A 10 7.65 -7.96 35.62
CA GLN A 10 7.02 -6.64 35.51
C GLN A 10 5.55 -6.74 35.10
N SER A 11 5.24 -7.59 34.13
CA SER A 11 3.85 -7.83 33.68
C SER A 11 2.96 -8.38 34.81
N ASN A 12 3.49 -9.30 35.62
CA ASN A 12 2.76 -9.85 36.77
C ASN A 12 2.58 -8.83 37.91
N VAL A 13 3.51 -7.89 38.11
CA VAL A 13 3.33 -6.77 39.05
C VAL A 13 2.15 -5.90 38.61
N VAL A 14 2.05 -5.56 37.32
CA VAL A 14 0.94 -4.77 36.79
C VAL A 14 -0.41 -5.48 36.97
N LEU A 15 -0.49 -6.78 36.65
CA LEU A 15 -1.71 -7.59 36.83
C LEU A 15 -2.12 -7.71 38.31
N LYS A 16 -1.14 -7.78 39.22
CA LYS A 16 -1.39 -7.81 40.66
C LYS A 16 -1.94 -6.46 41.14
N ASN A 17 -1.35 -5.34 40.70
CA ASN A 17 -1.77 -4.00 41.07
C ASN A 17 -3.18 -3.67 40.55
N SER A 18 -3.58 -4.19 39.39
CA SER A 18 -4.93 -4.06 38.85
C SER A 18 -5.96 -5.02 39.46
N LYS A 19 -5.56 -5.84 40.45
CA LYS A 19 -6.40 -6.88 41.08
C LYS A 19 -7.05 -7.83 40.06
N ALA A 20 -6.36 -8.11 38.94
CA ALA A 20 -6.88 -8.93 37.85
C ALA A 20 -7.21 -10.38 38.28
N GLY A 21 -6.62 -10.86 39.38
CA GLY A 21 -6.82 -12.24 39.87
C GLY A 21 -6.29 -13.30 38.91
N VAL A 22 -5.33 -12.95 38.05
CA VAL A 22 -4.70 -13.78 37.03
C VAL A 22 -3.18 -13.54 37.07
N THR A 23 -2.38 -14.60 36.91
CA THR A 23 -0.91 -14.52 36.86
C THR A 23 -0.37 -15.25 35.63
N ILE A 24 0.57 -14.66 34.91
CA ILE A 24 1.23 -15.31 33.78
C ILE A 24 2.37 -16.19 34.31
N ARG A 25 2.37 -17.47 33.93
CA ARG A 25 3.46 -18.42 34.23
C ARG A 25 4.10 -18.92 32.94
N GLN A 26 5.41 -19.06 32.98
CA GLN A 26 6.14 -19.78 31.95
C GLN A 26 6.24 -21.27 32.33
N ARG A 27 5.86 -22.14 31.40
CA ARG A 27 6.09 -23.58 31.46
C ARG A 27 6.89 -23.98 30.22
N ARG A 28 8.18 -24.28 30.42
CA ARG A 28 9.14 -24.54 29.32
C ARG A 28 9.13 -23.36 28.33
N ASN A 29 8.77 -23.62 27.07
CA ASN A 29 8.73 -22.61 26.01
C ASN A 29 7.33 -22.00 25.79
N LYS A 30 6.39 -22.17 26.73
CA LYS A 30 5.01 -21.70 26.61
C LYS A 30 4.59 -20.87 27.81
N LEU A 31 3.64 -19.96 27.60
CA LEU A 31 3.02 -19.15 28.64
C LEU A 31 1.60 -19.68 28.96
N CYS A 32 1.23 -19.71 30.24
CA CYS A 32 -0.11 -20.04 30.73
C CYS A 32 -0.61 -19.00 31.72
N LEU A 33 -1.92 -18.92 31.90
CA LEU A 33 -2.57 -18.04 32.88
C LEU A 33 -2.98 -18.85 34.09
N ARG A 34 -2.47 -18.52 35.26
CA ARG A 34 -2.88 -19.11 36.52
C ARG A 34 -4.00 -18.27 37.13
N SER A 35 -5.14 -18.90 37.41
CA SER A 35 -6.29 -18.26 38.03
C SER A 35 -7.16 -19.28 38.79
N VAL A 36 -7.90 -18.81 39.80
CA VAL A 36 -9.00 -19.57 40.40
C VAL A 36 -10.23 -19.44 39.49
N LEU A 37 -10.80 -20.57 39.06
CA LEU A 37 -11.89 -20.67 38.08
C LEU A 37 -12.87 -21.79 38.49
N PRO A 38 -14.12 -21.79 37.97
CA PRO A 38 -15.06 -22.88 38.15
C PRO A 38 -14.49 -24.23 37.71
N ALA A 39 -14.89 -25.31 38.38
CA ALA A 39 -14.46 -26.65 38.04
C ALA A 39 -14.93 -27.07 36.65
N LYS A 40 -14.11 -27.89 35.97
CA LYS A 40 -14.39 -28.37 34.61
C LYS A 40 -15.53 -29.38 34.53
N ASP A 41 -15.87 -30.03 35.65
CA ASP A 41 -16.94 -31.02 35.77
C ASP A 41 -18.33 -30.38 35.95
N GLY A 42 -18.43 -29.04 35.88
CA GLY A 42 -19.68 -28.31 36.08
C GLY A 42 -20.07 -28.15 37.55
N SER A 43 -19.27 -28.64 38.50
CA SER A 43 -19.49 -28.35 39.92
C SER A 43 -19.19 -26.88 40.22
N GLN A 44 -19.92 -26.29 41.18
CA GLN A 44 -19.72 -24.89 41.58
C GLN A 44 -18.42 -24.66 42.38
N ASN A 45 -17.56 -25.67 42.50
CA ASN A 45 -16.31 -25.57 43.22
C ASN A 45 -15.30 -24.71 42.45
N LEU A 46 -14.69 -23.75 43.15
CA LEU A 46 -13.62 -22.92 42.60
C LEU A 46 -12.26 -23.59 42.83
N THR A 47 -11.55 -23.85 41.73
CA THR A 47 -10.23 -24.50 41.77
C THR A 47 -9.20 -23.65 41.04
N GLN A 48 -7.94 -23.70 41.48
CA GLN A 48 -6.85 -23.02 40.78
C GLN A 48 -6.40 -23.82 39.55
N TYR A 49 -6.42 -23.19 38.38
CA TYR A 49 -6.00 -23.78 37.12
C TYR A 49 -4.90 -22.97 36.45
N ASP A 50 -4.06 -23.68 35.68
CA ASP A 50 -3.21 -23.07 34.66
C ASP A 50 -3.92 -23.22 33.30
N VAL A 51 -4.46 -22.11 32.78
CA VAL A 51 -5.13 -22.03 31.50
C VAL A 51 -4.09 -21.90 30.36
N PRO A 52 -4.05 -22.84 29.41
CA PRO A 52 -3.14 -22.76 28.27
C PRO A 52 -3.46 -21.55 27.38
N THR A 53 -2.44 -20.76 27.01
CA THR A 53 -2.66 -19.60 26.11
C THR A 53 -2.24 -19.85 24.66
N GLY A 54 -1.53 -20.95 24.40
CA GLY A 54 -0.85 -21.21 23.12
C GLY A 54 0.37 -20.31 22.84
N CYS A 55 0.60 -19.27 23.64
CA CYS A 55 1.67 -18.29 23.42
C CYS A 55 3.05 -18.87 23.74
N ASP A 56 4.04 -18.56 22.89
CA ASP A 56 5.45 -18.89 23.12
C ASP A 56 6.08 -17.99 24.19
N ALA A 57 7.12 -18.49 24.85
CA ALA A 57 7.90 -17.73 25.84
C ALA A 57 8.91 -16.78 25.16
N ASN A 58 8.40 -15.81 24.40
CA ASN A 58 9.15 -14.71 23.79
C ASN A 58 8.40 -13.38 23.94
N ALA A 59 9.01 -12.25 23.56
CA ALA A 59 8.43 -10.91 23.79
C ALA A 59 7.03 -10.73 23.14
N LEU A 60 6.83 -11.28 21.93
CA LEU A 60 5.54 -11.22 21.23
C LEU A 60 4.49 -12.08 21.92
N GLY A 61 4.87 -13.29 22.32
CA GLY A 61 4.01 -14.21 23.06
C GLY A 61 3.60 -13.63 24.41
N LEU A 62 4.50 -12.94 25.11
CA LEU A 62 4.19 -12.23 26.35
C LEU A 62 3.16 -11.12 26.14
N LYS A 63 3.34 -10.27 25.11
CA LYS A 63 2.37 -9.21 24.78
C LYS A 63 0.96 -9.76 24.50
N ARG A 64 0.86 -10.88 23.77
CA ARG A 64 -0.41 -11.57 23.52
C ARG A 64 -0.98 -12.18 24.80
N CYS A 65 -0.14 -12.80 25.63
CA CYS A 65 -0.53 -13.40 26.90
C CYS A 65 -1.12 -12.36 27.88
N ILE A 66 -0.58 -11.13 27.90
CA ILE A 66 -1.12 -10.01 28.69
C ILE A 66 -2.55 -9.67 28.28
N LYS A 67 -2.86 -9.59 26.98
CA LYS A 67 -4.22 -9.35 26.49
C LYS A 67 -5.18 -10.48 26.90
N LEU A 68 -4.72 -11.73 26.84
CA LEU A 68 -5.51 -12.87 27.31
C LEU A 68 -5.72 -12.82 28.83
N ALA A 69 -4.73 -12.40 29.61
CA ALA A 69 -4.89 -12.21 31.05
C ALA A 69 -5.97 -11.17 31.38
N GLN A 70 -6.01 -10.06 30.63
CA GLN A 70 -7.04 -9.03 30.75
C GLN A 70 -8.43 -9.56 30.37
N LYS A 71 -8.53 -10.35 29.28
CA LYS A 71 -9.78 -11.02 28.87
C LYS A 71 -10.30 -11.95 29.98
N LEU A 72 -9.43 -12.81 30.53
CA LEU A 72 -9.79 -13.73 31.61
C LEU A 72 -10.24 -12.97 32.87
N ALA A 73 -9.57 -11.88 33.21
CA ALA A 73 -9.94 -11.03 34.34
C ALA A 73 -11.33 -10.40 34.13
N ALA A 74 -11.63 -9.91 32.92
CA ALA A 74 -12.93 -9.35 32.58
C ALA A 74 -14.05 -10.42 32.69
N GLU A 75 -13.85 -11.60 32.10
CA GLU A 75 -14.82 -12.71 32.18
C GLU A 75 -15.10 -13.14 33.62
N LYS A 76 -14.07 -13.17 34.47
CA LYS A 76 -14.24 -13.46 35.90
C LYS A 76 -15.02 -12.36 36.61
N SER A 77 -14.72 -11.09 36.33
CA SER A 77 -15.40 -9.96 36.97
C SER A 77 -16.89 -9.87 36.61
N LEU A 78 -17.24 -10.33 35.40
CA LEU A 78 -18.61 -10.36 34.89
C LEU A 78 -19.35 -11.66 35.21
N GLY A 79 -18.70 -12.63 35.86
CA GLY A 79 -19.28 -13.95 36.11
C GLY A 79 -19.58 -14.75 34.83
N SER A 80 -19.00 -14.37 33.69
CA SER A 80 -19.30 -14.90 32.36
C SER A 80 -18.22 -15.88 31.85
N PHE A 81 -17.41 -16.43 32.75
CA PHE A 81 -16.33 -17.34 32.36
C PHE A 81 -16.90 -18.68 31.87
N ASP A 82 -16.44 -19.11 30.69
CA ASP A 82 -16.79 -20.41 30.10
C ASP A 82 -15.51 -21.11 29.62
N TRP A 83 -15.31 -22.35 30.06
CA TRP A 83 -14.20 -23.20 29.65
C TRP A 83 -14.15 -23.45 28.14
N SER A 84 -15.28 -23.44 27.44
CA SER A 84 -15.33 -23.61 25.98
C SER A 84 -14.53 -22.53 25.23
N ASN A 85 -14.42 -21.33 25.79
CA ASN A 85 -13.66 -20.21 25.23
C ASN A 85 -12.14 -20.35 25.40
N TRP A 86 -11.69 -21.32 26.21
CA TRP A 86 -10.29 -21.50 26.62
C TRP A 86 -9.75 -22.90 26.33
N LEU A 87 -10.63 -23.90 26.26
CA LEU A 87 -10.31 -25.24 25.82
C LEU A 87 -10.46 -25.29 24.31
N THR A 88 -9.34 -25.39 23.60
CA THR A 88 -9.38 -25.79 22.19
C THR A 88 -10.04 -27.17 22.16
N ALA A 89 -11.16 -27.33 21.44
CA ALA A 89 -11.78 -28.63 21.22
C ALA A 89 -10.70 -29.66 20.82
N PRO A 90 -10.81 -30.92 21.23
CA PRO A 90 -9.88 -31.95 20.77
C PRO A 90 -10.09 -32.09 19.26
N LYS A 91 -9.27 -31.37 18.48
CA LYS A 91 -9.03 -31.72 17.10
C LYS A 91 -8.44 -33.13 17.12
N GLU A 92 -8.96 -33.99 16.25
CA GLU A 92 -8.41 -35.31 15.96
C GLU A 92 -6.88 -35.26 16.07
N VAL A 93 -6.31 -36.22 16.80
CA VAL A 93 -4.90 -36.20 17.21
C VAL A 93 -4.02 -36.33 15.97
N GLN A 94 -3.80 -35.20 15.30
CA GLN A 94 -2.73 -35.02 14.35
C GLN A 94 -1.42 -35.08 15.11
N SER A 95 -0.45 -35.80 14.56
CA SER A 95 0.85 -35.98 15.21
C SER A 95 1.52 -34.62 15.44
N ARG A 96 2.37 -34.49 16.48
CA ARG A 96 3.14 -33.25 16.74
C ARG A 96 3.96 -32.80 15.53
N ALA A 97 4.37 -33.75 14.68
CA ALA A 97 5.02 -33.49 13.41
C ALA A 97 4.06 -32.86 12.39
N GLU A 98 2.84 -33.38 12.23
CA GLU A 98 1.80 -32.78 11.38
C GLU A 98 1.42 -31.36 11.83
N VAL A 99 1.23 -31.14 13.13
CA VAL A 99 0.90 -29.80 13.69
C VAL A 99 2.04 -28.80 13.48
N GLN A 100 3.30 -29.25 13.59
CA GLN A 100 4.46 -28.42 13.25
C GLN A 100 4.53 -28.14 11.76
N THR A 101 4.25 -29.12 10.91
CA THR A 101 4.29 -29.00 9.45
C THR A 101 3.20 -28.05 8.96
N GLU A 102 1.95 -28.21 9.43
CA GLU A 102 0.83 -27.29 9.16
C GLU A 102 1.16 -25.85 9.60
N SER A 103 1.77 -25.69 10.79
CA SER A 103 2.20 -24.38 11.28
C SER A 103 3.31 -23.74 10.44
N GLN A 104 4.11 -24.52 9.70
CA GLN A 104 5.21 -24.03 8.86
C GLN A 104 4.84 -23.90 7.37
N THR A 105 3.58 -24.16 7.02
CA THR A 105 3.09 -23.99 5.65
C THR A 105 3.12 -22.53 5.18
N VAL A 106 3.12 -22.34 3.86
CA VAL A 106 2.96 -21.02 3.23
C VAL A 106 1.70 -20.33 3.75
N GLU A 107 0.56 -21.02 3.77
CA GLU A 107 -0.71 -20.48 4.26
C GLU A 107 -0.58 -19.96 5.70
N ALA A 108 -0.07 -20.78 6.62
CA ALA A 108 0.07 -20.41 8.02
C ALA A 108 0.98 -19.19 8.20
N TRP A 109 2.10 -19.12 7.47
CA TRP A 109 2.99 -17.97 7.50
C TRP A 109 2.38 -16.71 6.90
N VAL A 110 1.65 -16.82 5.78
CA VAL A 110 0.96 -15.69 5.16
C VAL A 110 -0.11 -15.13 6.10
N GLN A 111 -0.86 -15.99 6.80
CA GLN A 111 -1.86 -15.53 7.78
C GLN A 111 -1.21 -14.82 8.97
N ARG A 112 -0.12 -15.38 9.53
CA ARG A 112 0.64 -14.70 10.60
C ARG A 112 1.18 -13.35 10.13
N PHE A 113 1.72 -13.31 8.92
CA PHE A 113 2.25 -12.09 8.33
C PHE A 113 1.15 -11.06 8.11
N LYS A 114 -0.05 -11.47 7.68
CA LYS A 114 -1.24 -10.62 7.54
C LYS A 114 -1.57 -9.92 8.85
N VAL A 115 -1.75 -10.69 9.93
CA VAL A 115 -2.07 -10.15 11.26
C VAL A 115 -1.01 -9.15 11.71
N HIS A 116 0.27 -9.54 11.67
CA HIS A 116 1.37 -8.64 12.03
C HIS A 116 1.42 -7.37 11.18
N TRP A 117 1.20 -7.50 9.87
CA TRP A 117 1.25 -6.38 8.95
C TRP A 117 0.18 -5.33 9.25
N TRP A 118 -1.03 -5.78 9.61
CA TRP A 118 -2.16 -4.92 9.97
C TRP A 118 -2.01 -4.30 11.37
N ASP A 119 -1.48 -5.05 12.35
CA ASP A 119 -1.21 -4.54 13.70
C ASP A 119 -0.22 -3.36 13.71
N ASP A 120 0.67 -3.29 12.71
CA ASP A 120 1.65 -2.22 12.51
C ASP A 120 1.08 -0.99 11.75
N LYS A 121 -0.25 -0.86 11.60
CA LYS A 121 -0.85 0.24 10.82
C LYS A 121 -1.71 1.14 11.70
N THR A 122 -1.47 2.43 11.60
CA THR A 122 -2.40 3.48 12.01
C THR A 122 -3.47 3.65 10.93
N LEU A 123 -4.75 3.57 11.32
CA LEU A 123 -5.90 3.50 10.40
C LEU A 123 -7.03 4.43 10.85
N ASP A 124 -6.68 5.66 11.19
CA ASP A 124 -7.60 6.66 11.74
C ASP A 124 -8.41 7.35 10.63
N THR A 125 -7.78 7.59 9.47
CA THR A 125 -8.41 8.30 8.33
C THR A 125 -8.83 7.35 7.19
N THR A 126 -9.75 7.81 6.35
CA THR A 126 -10.17 7.10 5.11
C THR A 126 -8.98 6.86 4.18
N ALA A 127 -8.09 7.84 4.07
CA ALA A 127 -6.87 7.74 3.27
C ALA A 127 -5.90 6.68 3.78
N GLN A 128 -5.77 6.52 5.10
CA GLN A 128 -4.95 5.47 5.69
C GLN A 128 -5.56 4.07 5.47
N LYS A 129 -6.88 3.90 5.71
CA LYS A 129 -7.60 2.63 5.54
C LYS A 129 -7.53 2.11 4.11
N SER A 130 -7.90 2.93 3.14
CA SER A 130 -7.92 2.55 1.72
C SER A 130 -6.50 2.22 1.21
N GLN A 131 -5.49 3.01 1.59
CA GLN A 131 -4.10 2.75 1.23
C GLN A 131 -3.60 1.41 1.81
N ALA A 132 -3.92 1.14 3.07
CA ALA A 132 -3.52 -0.10 3.73
C ALA A 132 -4.13 -1.32 3.01
N LYS A 133 -5.42 -1.25 2.67
CA LYS A 133 -6.13 -2.30 1.93
C LYS A 133 -5.49 -2.58 0.57
N ARG A 134 -5.22 -1.55 -0.24
CA ARG A 134 -4.54 -1.73 -1.54
C ARG A 134 -3.12 -2.27 -1.39
N SER A 135 -2.40 -1.81 -0.37
CA SER A 135 -1.04 -2.27 -0.08
C SER A 135 -1.05 -3.76 0.26
N TRP A 136 -1.98 -4.21 1.10
CA TRP A 136 -2.16 -5.62 1.44
C TRP A 136 -2.60 -6.46 0.24
N TYR A 137 -3.56 -5.98 -0.56
CA TYR A 137 -3.97 -6.65 -1.79
C TYR A 137 -2.78 -6.90 -2.72
N ALA A 138 -1.85 -5.95 -2.82
CA ALA A 138 -0.61 -6.13 -3.57
C ALA A 138 0.35 -7.18 -2.98
N TYR A 139 0.26 -7.53 -1.69
CA TYR A 139 0.94 -8.71 -1.13
C TYR A 139 0.20 -9.99 -1.50
N GLU A 140 -1.11 -10.00 -1.28
CA GLU A 140 -1.99 -11.15 -1.52
C GLU A 140 -1.90 -11.67 -2.96
N VAL A 141 -1.93 -10.77 -3.95
CA VAL A 141 -1.74 -11.12 -5.37
C VAL A 141 -0.41 -11.83 -5.63
N GLN A 142 0.66 -11.48 -4.91
CA GLN A 142 1.97 -12.12 -5.09
C GLN A 142 2.05 -13.45 -4.36
N PHE A 143 1.46 -13.57 -3.17
CA PHE A 143 1.43 -14.84 -2.42
C PHE A 143 0.53 -15.88 -3.09
N ASN A 144 -0.53 -15.45 -3.78
CA ASN A 144 -1.37 -16.33 -4.59
C ASN A 144 -0.67 -16.92 -5.83
N ARG A 145 0.54 -16.46 -6.16
CA ARG A 145 1.38 -17.10 -7.20
C ARG A 145 2.01 -18.41 -6.73
N ILE A 146 2.04 -18.66 -5.42
CA ILE A 146 2.54 -19.90 -4.85
C ILE A 146 1.43 -20.94 -5.02
N ALA A 147 1.66 -21.91 -5.92
CA ALA A 147 0.62 -22.84 -6.38
C ALA A 147 0.07 -23.71 -5.24
N ASN A 148 0.95 -24.23 -4.37
CA ASN A 148 0.55 -25.04 -3.24
C ASN A 148 0.78 -24.28 -1.93
N GLN A 149 -0.31 -23.84 -1.30
CA GLN A 149 -0.28 -23.11 -0.04
C GLN A 149 0.00 -24.02 1.17
N LYS A 150 -0.11 -25.35 1.00
CA LYS A 150 0.18 -26.36 2.03
C LYS A 150 1.65 -26.80 2.06
N ASP A 151 2.46 -26.37 1.09
CA ASP A 151 3.90 -26.64 1.13
C ASP A 151 4.56 -25.87 2.28
N LEU A 152 5.67 -26.40 2.78
CA LEU A 152 6.51 -25.70 3.74
C LEU A 152 7.08 -24.42 3.14
N LEU A 153 6.96 -23.32 3.89
CA LEU A 153 7.56 -22.05 3.45
C LEU A 153 9.08 -22.14 3.55
N THR A 154 9.75 -22.11 2.41
CA THR A 154 11.22 -22.07 2.32
C THR A 154 11.67 -20.98 1.36
N VAL A 155 12.91 -20.50 1.51
CA VAL A 155 13.47 -19.55 0.53
C VAL A 155 13.60 -20.17 -0.86
N ASP A 156 13.91 -21.47 -0.94
CA ASP A 156 14.03 -22.16 -2.22
C ASP A 156 12.68 -22.22 -2.96
N LEU A 157 11.58 -22.50 -2.25
CA LEU A 157 10.23 -22.39 -2.82
C LEU A 157 9.96 -20.97 -3.38
N LEU A 158 10.28 -19.92 -2.62
CA LEU A 158 10.12 -18.54 -3.08
C LEU A 158 10.99 -18.24 -4.31
N VAL A 159 12.21 -18.76 -4.37
CA VAL A 159 13.10 -18.60 -5.53
C VAL A 159 12.52 -19.29 -6.77
N GLU A 160 11.98 -20.50 -6.63
CA GLU A 160 11.36 -21.21 -7.75
C GLU A 160 10.14 -20.46 -8.29
N VAL A 161 9.27 -19.94 -7.40
CA VAL A 161 8.14 -19.11 -7.83
C VAL A 161 8.61 -17.83 -8.51
N ALA A 162 9.66 -17.17 -8.03
CA ALA A 162 10.24 -15.99 -8.70
C ALA A 162 10.72 -16.31 -10.12
N LYS A 163 11.33 -17.50 -10.32
CA LYS A 163 11.86 -17.93 -11.61
C LYS A 163 10.77 -18.16 -12.67
N THR A 164 9.53 -18.45 -12.28
CA THR A 164 8.38 -18.58 -13.21
C THR A 164 8.06 -17.29 -13.99
N THR A 165 8.49 -16.13 -13.47
CA THR A 165 8.32 -14.83 -14.14
C THR A 165 9.59 -14.43 -14.87
N LYS A 166 9.53 -13.68 -15.97
CA LYS A 166 10.73 -13.28 -16.74
C LYS A 166 11.73 -12.46 -15.90
N ALA A 167 13.03 -12.70 -16.09
CA ALA A 167 14.11 -11.87 -15.52
C ALA A 167 13.97 -10.39 -15.96
N GLY A 168 14.24 -9.47 -15.03
CA GLY A 168 14.10 -8.03 -15.24
C GLY A 168 12.66 -7.53 -15.36
N SER A 169 11.66 -8.39 -15.21
CA SER A 169 10.25 -7.99 -15.35
C SER A 169 9.67 -7.37 -14.07
N LYS A 170 8.65 -6.53 -14.24
CA LYS A 170 7.90 -5.95 -13.12
C LYS A 170 7.26 -7.02 -12.22
N PRO A 171 6.58 -8.07 -12.74
CA PRO A 171 6.06 -9.16 -11.91
C PRO A 171 7.13 -9.84 -11.05
N ARG A 172 8.33 -10.12 -11.61
CA ARG A 172 9.44 -10.70 -10.85
C ARG A 172 9.89 -9.77 -9.72
N HIS A 173 10.04 -8.49 -10.04
CA HIS A 173 10.45 -7.47 -9.09
C HIS A 173 9.47 -7.33 -7.91
N GLU A 174 8.17 -7.23 -8.21
CA GLU A 174 7.13 -7.13 -7.19
C GLU A 174 7.07 -8.39 -6.32
N PHE A 175 7.07 -9.58 -6.94
CA PHE A 175 7.08 -10.83 -6.20
C PHE A 175 8.29 -10.92 -5.25
N CYS A 176 9.51 -10.67 -5.74
CA CYS A 176 10.72 -10.76 -4.92
C CYS A 176 10.70 -9.78 -3.73
N GLN A 177 10.18 -8.55 -3.91
CA GLN A 177 10.03 -7.60 -2.80
C GLN A 177 9.11 -8.13 -1.70
N LYS A 178 7.95 -8.66 -2.08
CA LYS A 178 6.94 -9.16 -1.13
C LYS A 178 7.37 -10.48 -0.49
N ALA A 179 7.96 -11.39 -1.27
CA ALA A 179 8.55 -12.64 -0.80
C ALA A 179 9.69 -12.38 0.20
N LYS A 180 10.54 -11.36 -0.04
CA LYS A 180 11.60 -10.98 0.90
C LYS A 180 11.04 -10.48 2.23
N ALA A 181 9.94 -9.72 2.21
CA ALA A 181 9.28 -9.28 3.43
C ALA A 181 8.71 -10.47 4.24
N LEU A 182 8.07 -11.42 3.56
CA LEU A 182 7.56 -12.65 4.19
C LEU A 182 8.70 -13.51 4.76
N ALA A 183 9.76 -13.73 3.98
CA ALA A 183 10.91 -14.53 4.41
C ALA A 183 11.63 -13.92 5.62
N LYS A 184 11.75 -12.58 5.69
CA LYS A 184 12.28 -11.88 6.85
C LYS A 184 11.37 -12.02 8.07
N PHE A 185 10.06 -11.89 7.89
CA PHE A 185 9.10 -12.06 8.97
C PHE A 185 9.10 -13.49 9.53
N ALA A 186 9.29 -14.48 8.67
CA ALA A 186 9.38 -15.89 9.03
C ALA A 186 10.78 -16.34 9.48
N ASP A 187 11.75 -15.41 9.55
CA ASP A 187 13.16 -15.68 9.90
C ASP A 187 13.78 -16.84 9.11
N LEU A 188 13.50 -16.91 7.80
CA LEU A 188 13.97 -18.02 6.98
C LEU A 188 15.47 -17.89 6.67
N PRO A 189 16.24 -18.98 6.74
CA PRO A 189 17.64 -18.97 6.34
C PRO A 189 17.79 -18.79 4.83
N GLY A 190 18.88 -18.15 4.40
CA GLY A 190 19.27 -18.13 2.99
C GLY A 190 18.59 -17.07 2.12
N ILE A 191 18.00 -16.02 2.70
CA ILE A 191 17.34 -14.89 1.97
C ILE A 191 18.19 -14.32 0.82
N LYS A 192 19.53 -14.38 0.93
CA LYS A 192 20.47 -13.99 -0.14
C LYS A 192 20.20 -14.68 -1.48
N LYS A 193 19.65 -15.92 -1.49
CA LYS A 193 19.26 -16.61 -2.72
C LYS A 193 18.15 -15.86 -3.47
N LEU A 194 17.21 -15.26 -2.74
CA LEU A 194 16.13 -14.46 -3.31
C LEU A 194 16.66 -13.14 -3.89
N GLU A 195 17.67 -12.54 -3.26
CA GLU A 195 18.32 -11.33 -3.77
C GLU A 195 19.04 -11.56 -5.09
N LYS A 196 19.66 -12.74 -5.27
CA LYS A 196 20.31 -13.12 -6.54
C LYS A 196 19.34 -13.19 -7.72
N VAL A 197 18.09 -13.62 -7.49
CA VAL A 197 17.06 -13.67 -8.54
C VAL A 197 16.26 -12.37 -8.66
N HIS A 198 16.39 -11.47 -7.68
CA HIS A 198 15.75 -10.16 -7.69
C HIS A 198 16.48 -9.20 -8.62
N THR A 199 16.19 -9.32 -9.91
CA THR A 199 16.64 -8.37 -10.91
C THR A 199 15.86 -7.06 -10.81
N LYS A 200 16.57 -5.92 -10.82
CA LYS A 200 15.94 -4.59 -10.83
C LYS A 200 15.13 -4.40 -12.12
N TYR A 201 13.86 -4.05 -11.97
CA TYR A 201 13.03 -3.64 -13.10
C TYR A 201 13.38 -2.21 -13.50
N VAL A 202 13.66 -2.00 -14.78
CA VAL A 202 13.82 -0.66 -15.37
C VAL A 202 12.59 -0.41 -16.24
N ALA A 203 11.85 0.66 -15.92
CA ALA A 203 10.70 1.04 -16.72
C ALA A 203 11.17 1.51 -18.10
N LYS A 204 10.47 1.06 -19.15
CA LYS A 204 10.71 1.57 -20.50
C LYS A 204 10.15 2.98 -20.61
N VAL A 205 10.90 3.87 -21.26
CA VAL A 205 10.38 5.16 -21.71
C VAL A 205 9.28 4.89 -22.75
N PRO A 206 8.05 5.37 -22.55
CA PRO A 206 6.98 5.17 -23.51
C PRO A 206 7.14 6.17 -24.68
N LYS A 207 6.79 5.74 -25.90
CA LYS A 207 6.59 6.65 -27.02
C LYS A 207 5.39 7.57 -26.70
N LEU A 208 5.54 8.88 -26.88
CA LEU A 208 4.54 9.89 -26.52
C LEU A 208 3.90 10.52 -27.76
N PRO A 209 2.61 10.93 -27.68
CA PRO A 209 2.02 11.77 -28.70
C PRO A 209 2.66 13.17 -28.69
N THR A 210 2.44 13.90 -29.77
CA THR A 210 2.80 15.32 -29.88
C THR A 210 1.89 16.17 -29.00
N ASP A 211 2.34 17.38 -28.64
CA ASP A 211 1.51 18.33 -27.90
C ASP A 211 0.31 18.78 -28.75
N GLU A 212 0.48 18.92 -30.06
CA GLU A 212 -0.58 19.28 -31.01
C GLU A 212 -1.72 18.23 -30.99
N GLU A 213 -1.38 16.94 -31.01
CA GLU A 213 -2.38 15.86 -30.90
C GLU A 213 -3.10 15.90 -29.55
N LEU A 214 -2.38 16.17 -28.45
CA LEU A 214 -2.98 16.28 -27.13
C LEU A 214 -3.93 17.47 -27.01
N PHE A 215 -3.54 18.63 -27.56
CA PHE A 215 -4.35 19.84 -27.51
C PHE A 215 -5.60 19.70 -28.38
N ALA A 216 -5.44 19.22 -29.62
CA ALA A 216 -6.58 18.98 -30.51
C ALA A 216 -7.58 17.98 -29.90
N PHE A 217 -7.08 16.93 -29.25
CA PHE A 217 -7.95 15.98 -28.55
C PHE A 217 -8.64 16.62 -27.35
N ALA A 218 -7.93 17.45 -26.56
CA ALA A 218 -8.50 18.15 -25.43
C ALA A 218 -9.61 19.12 -25.87
N GLU A 219 -9.39 19.90 -26.92
CA GLU A 219 -10.38 20.84 -27.47
C GLU A 219 -11.62 20.09 -27.96
N LYS A 220 -11.43 19.02 -28.74
CA LYS A 220 -12.52 18.21 -29.27
C LYS A 220 -13.39 17.58 -28.18
N HIS A 221 -12.77 17.13 -27.09
CA HIS A 221 -13.44 16.35 -26.05
C HIS A 221 -13.63 17.10 -24.73
N ARG A 222 -13.37 18.41 -24.68
CA ARG A 222 -13.45 19.20 -23.44
C ARG A 222 -14.79 19.05 -22.74
N HIS A 223 -15.89 19.13 -23.48
CA HIS A 223 -17.27 18.99 -22.97
C HIS A 223 -17.84 17.57 -23.16
N ASP A 224 -17.01 16.59 -23.54
CA ASP A 224 -17.46 15.20 -23.76
C ASP A 224 -17.55 14.44 -22.43
N GLY A 225 -18.76 14.39 -21.91
CA GLY A 225 -19.19 13.43 -20.92
C GLY A 225 -18.47 13.58 -19.58
N ARG A 226 -18.02 12.45 -19.03
CA ARG A 226 -17.61 12.34 -17.61
C ARG A 226 -16.17 12.82 -17.33
N PHE A 227 -15.29 12.87 -18.33
CA PHE A 227 -13.85 13.05 -18.12
C PHE A 227 -13.17 14.07 -19.07
N GLY A 228 -13.94 14.78 -19.90
CA GLY A 228 -13.42 15.77 -20.84
C GLY A 228 -12.58 16.86 -20.17
N TRP A 229 -13.16 17.55 -19.16
CA TRP A 229 -12.42 18.54 -18.36
C TRP A 229 -11.23 17.91 -17.64
N CYS A 230 -11.38 16.70 -17.07
CA CYS A 230 -10.25 16.02 -16.41
C CYS A 230 -9.07 15.80 -17.37
N PHE A 231 -9.34 15.45 -18.63
CA PHE A 231 -8.29 15.32 -19.65
C PHE A 231 -7.63 16.66 -19.95
N ALA A 232 -8.44 17.68 -20.23
CA ALA A 232 -7.95 19.04 -20.50
C ALA A 232 -7.11 19.58 -19.33
N ALA A 233 -7.55 19.38 -18.09
CA ALA A 233 -6.81 19.77 -16.88
C ALA A 233 -5.48 19.02 -16.74
N LEU A 234 -5.40 17.73 -17.11
CA LEU A 234 -4.13 17.00 -17.12
C LEU A 234 -3.17 17.53 -18.18
N VAL A 235 -3.69 17.87 -19.36
CA VAL A 235 -2.91 18.46 -20.46
C VAL A 235 -2.35 19.82 -20.05
N VAL A 236 -3.10 20.64 -19.31
CA VAL A 236 -2.70 22.01 -18.96
C VAL A 236 -1.90 22.09 -17.66
N TYR A 237 -2.29 21.39 -16.59
CA TYR A 237 -1.65 21.52 -15.28
C TYR A 237 -0.66 20.39 -14.94
N GLY A 238 -0.58 19.35 -15.77
CA GLY A 238 0.40 18.27 -15.61
C GLY A 238 0.29 17.48 -14.32
N CYS A 239 -0.85 17.51 -13.60
CA CYS A 239 -1.03 16.74 -12.38
C CYS A 239 -1.10 15.23 -12.68
N ARG A 240 -0.97 14.38 -11.67
CA ARG A 240 -1.25 12.94 -11.88
C ARG A 240 -2.76 12.75 -12.03
N VAL A 241 -3.14 11.70 -12.72
CA VAL A 241 -4.54 11.43 -13.04
C VAL A 241 -5.43 11.29 -11.81
N SER A 242 -4.92 10.72 -10.72
CA SER A 242 -5.68 10.66 -9.46
C SER A 242 -5.74 12.00 -8.73
N GLU A 243 -4.84 12.93 -9.02
CA GLU A 243 -4.78 14.25 -8.40
C GLU A 243 -5.80 15.22 -9.03
N VAL A 244 -6.20 14.99 -10.30
CA VAL A 244 -7.15 15.85 -11.03
C VAL A 244 -8.49 16.04 -10.30
N TYR A 245 -8.90 15.05 -9.49
CA TYR A 245 -10.15 15.11 -8.72
C TYR A 245 -10.09 16.11 -7.56
N SER A 246 -8.88 16.48 -7.12
CA SER A 246 -8.63 17.55 -6.14
C SER A 246 -8.19 18.88 -6.75
N LEU A 247 -8.10 18.93 -8.08
CA LEU A 247 -7.60 20.12 -8.77
C LEU A 247 -8.66 21.22 -8.74
N VAL A 248 -8.24 22.41 -8.34
CA VAL A 248 -9.03 23.64 -8.28
C VAL A 248 -8.22 24.77 -8.91
N PRO A 249 -8.59 25.27 -10.10
CA PRO A 249 -7.94 26.42 -10.72
C PRO A 249 -8.02 27.68 -9.85
N SER A 250 -7.01 28.56 -9.95
CA SER A 250 -7.13 29.94 -9.47
C SER A 250 -8.16 30.70 -10.31
N SER A 251 -8.57 31.89 -9.84
CA SER A 251 -9.56 32.73 -10.55
C SER A 251 -9.15 33.09 -11.98
N ASP A 252 -7.85 33.18 -12.26
CA ASP A 252 -7.28 33.42 -13.59
C ASP A 252 -6.83 32.14 -14.30
N GLY A 253 -6.94 30.98 -13.65
CA GLY A 253 -6.54 29.66 -14.13
C GLY A 253 -5.07 29.48 -14.48
N LYS A 254 -4.20 30.48 -14.25
CA LYS A 254 -2.76 30.34 -14.49
C LYS A 254 -2.11 29.35 -13.54
N THR A 255 -2.72 29.17 -12.37
CA THR A 255 -2.32 28.18 -11.38
C THR A 255 -3.51 27.33 -10.95
N ALA A 256 -3.24 26.22 -10.27
CA ALA A 256 -4.26 25.43 -9.62
C ALA A 256 -3.74 24.88 -8.29
N SER A 257 -4.60 24.84 -7.27
CA SER A 257 -4.38 24.03 -6.08
C SER A 257 -4.68 22.57 -6.42
N VAL A 258 -3.82 21.66 -5.97
CA VAL A 258 -4.02 20.22 -6.16
C VAL A 258 -3.39 19.45 -5.01
N LEU A 259 -4.04 18.38 -4.56
CA LEU A 259 -3.49 17.52 -3.51
C LEU A 259 -2.40 16.60 -4.08
N THR A 260 -1.30 16.42 -3.35
CA THR A 260 -0.23 15.48 -3.71
C THR A 260 -0.71 14.03 -3.64
N LEU A 261 0.06 13.10 -4.19
CA LEU A 261 -0.15 11.68 -3.85
C LEU A 261 -0.07 11.42 -2.35
N LYS A 262 -0.92 10.51 -1.88
CA LYS A 262 -0.81 9.90 -0.55
C LYS A 262 0.56 9.23 -0.40
N GLN A 263 1.34 9.69 0.58
CA GLN A 263 2.58 9.04 0.99
C GLN A 263 2.34 8.16 2.22
N LYS A 264 3.21 7.17 2.47
CA LYS A 264 3.08 6.31 3.64
C LYS A 264 3.16 7.17 4.91
N GLY A 265 2.11 7.15 5.72
CA GLY A 265 2.05 7.89 7.00
C GLY A 265 1.71 9.37 6.87
N PHE A 266 1.46 9.91 5.68
CA PHE A 266 1.15 11.33 5.47
C PHE A 266 -0.05 11.48 4.56
N ASP A 267 -1.03 12.29 4.93
CA ASP A 267 -2.14 12.63 4.05
C ASP A 267 -1.65 13.49 2.85
N PRO A 268 -2.34 13.41 1.70
CA PRO A 268 -2.16 14.35 0.60
C PRO A 268 -2.13 15.79 1.10
N LYS A 269 -1.15 16.57 0.65
CA LYS A 269 -1.02 17.99 0.98
C LYS A 269 -1.27 18.83 -0.27
N PRO A 270 -1.79 20.06 -0.13
CA PRO A 270 -1.94 20.95 -1.26
C PRO A 270 -0.56 21.31 -1.83
N ARG A 271 -0.50 21.43 -3.16
CA ARG A 271 0.60 22.00 -3.91
C ARG A 271 0.03 22.85 -5.04
N THR A 272 0.83 23.80 -5.51
CA THR A 272 0.48 24.62 -6.67
C THR A 272 0.94 23.92 -7.94
N ALA A 273 0.01 23.72 -8.89
CA ALA A 273 0.31 23.40 -10.28
C ALA A 273 0.23 24.68 -11.12
N ILE A 274 0.98 24.73 -12.21
CA ILE A 274 1.00 25.86 -13.14
C ILE A 274 0.45 25.38 -14.48
N ALA A 275 -0.42 26.18 -15.09
CA ALA A 275 -0.92 25.94 -16.43
C ALA A 275 0.20 26.11 -17.46
N LEU A 276 0.28 25.21 -18.43
CA LEU A 276 1.22 25.30 -19.53
C LEU A 276 0.59 24.71 -20.80
N PRO A 277 0.57 25.44 -21.93
CA PRO A 277 0.67 26.90 -22.00
C PRO A 277 -0.57 27.58 -21.37
N PHE A 278 -0.47 28.87 -21.08
CA PHE A 278 -1.54 29.61 -20.38
C PHE A 278 -2.78 29.85 -21.25
N ASP A 279 -2.64 30.01 -22.57
CA ASP A 279 -3.76 30.27 -23.48
C ASP A 279 -4.78 29.12 -23.53
N LEU A 280 -4.33 27.89 -23.26
CA LEU A 280 -5.22 26.73 -23.19
C LEU A 280 -6.22 26.80 -22.03
N VAL A 281 -5.97 27.62 -21.00
CA VAL A 281 -6.93 27.80 -19.90
C VAL A 281 -8.25 28.35 -20.42
N GLU A 282 -8.18 29.38 -21.25
CA GLU A 282 -9.35 30.03 -21.84
C GLU A 282 -9.92 29.17 -22.97
N ARG A 283 -9.08 28.71 -23.90
CA ARG A 283 -9.51 27.88 -25.05
C ARG A 283 -10.24 26.60 -24.65
N LEU A 284 -9.87 26.02 -23.50
CA LEU A 284 -10.47 24.81 -22.98
C LEU A 284 -11.47 25.10 -21.85
N ASP A 285 -11.91 26.34 -21.63
CA ASP A 285 -12.89 26.69 -20.59
C ASP A 285 -12.58 26.02 -19.23
N LEU A 286 -11.33 26.11 -18.76
CA LEU A 286 -10.89 25.31 -17.60
C LEU A 286 -11.42 25.82 -16.26
N LEU A 287 -11.95 27.04 -16.21
CA LEU A 287 -12.57 27.61 -15.01
C LEU A 287 -13.96 27.04 -14.74
N ASN A 288 -14.66 26.56 -15.78
CA ASN A 288 -15.89 25.81 -15.65
C ASN A 288 -15.60 24.34 -15.31
N VAL A 289 -15.36 24.07 -14.03
CA VAL A 289 -14.88 22.77 -13.55
C VAL A 289 -15.95 21.68 -13.68
N GLU A 290 -15.67 20.65 -14.48
CA GLU A 290 -16.56 19.50 -14.68
C GLU A 290 -15.84 18.18 -14.37
N LYS A 291 -15.92 17.72 -13.12
CA LYS A 291 -15.31 16.45 -12.69
C LYS A 291 -16.34 15.52 -12.08
N PRO A 292 -16.20 14.20 -12.28
CA PRO A 292 -17.22 13.24 -11.86
C PRO A 292 -17.05 12.75 -10.42
N PHE A 293 -16.00 13.26 -9.77
CA PHE A 293 -15.55 12.89 -8.45
C PHE A 293 -14.67 14.02 -7.95
N GLU A 294 -14.81 14.36 -6.68
CA GLU A 294 -14.12 15.46 -6.04
C GLU A 294 -13.47 15.01 -4.74
N ILE A 295 -12.27 15.52 -4.49
CA ILE A 295 -11.52 15.31 -3.25
C ILE A 295 -11.19 16.69 -2.68
N ASN A 296 -11.87 17.06 -1.60
CA ASN A 296 -11.74 18.39 -1.01
C ASN A 296 -10.51 18.50 -0.09
N ALA A 297 -10.29 17.49 0.76
CA ALA A 297 -9.20 17.46 1.72
C ALA A 297 -8.38 16.18 1.61
N GLY A 298 -7.14 16.22 2.13
CA GLY A 298 -6.24 15.07 2.12
C GLY A 298 -6.75 13.88 2.95
N GLU A 299 -7.39 14.15 4.08
CA GLU A 299 -7.97 13.12 4.96
C GLU A 299 -9.14 12.35 4.30
N ASP A 300 -9.88 13.01 3.41
CA ASP A 300 -10.99 12.46 2.64
C ASP A 300 -10.53 11.62 1.44
N TYR A 301 -9.23 11.62 1.13
CA TYR A 301 -8.71 10.90 -0.03
C TYR A 301 -8.99 9.40 0.08
N ASP A 302 -9.92 8.89 -0.73
CA ASP A 302 -10.13 7.45 -0.88
C ASP A 302 -9.35 6.91 -2.08
N SER A 303 -8.37 6.06 -1.77
CA SER A 303 -7.50 5.47 -2.77
C SER A 303 -8.19 4.41 -3.65
N ASP A 304 -9.23 3.73 -3.14
CA ASP A 304 -10.04 2.78 -3.92
C ASP A 304 -10.98 3.56 -4.86
N ALA A 305 -11.68 4.59 -4.36
CA ALA A 305 -12.52 5.45 -5.18
C ALA A 305 -11.73 6.15 -6.29
N ALA A 306 -10.60 6.78 -5.95
CA ALA A 306 -9.73 7.43 -6.93
C ALA A 306 -9.20 6.44 -7.99
N LYS A 307 -8.90 5.20 -7.61
CA LYS A 307 -8.51 4.15 -8.55
C LYS A 307 -9.65 3.76 -9.49
N SER A 308 -10.85 3.57 -8.95
CA SER A 308 -12.04 3.25 -9.74
C SER A 308 -12.29 4.33 -10.81
N GLN A 309 -12.27 5.61 -10.40
CA GLN A 309 -12.40 6.74 -11.33
C GLN A 309 -11.26 6.76 -12.37
N THR A 310 -10.01 6.52 -11.95
CA THR A 310 -8.86 6.45 -12.86
C THR A 310 -9.00 5.31 -13.89
N ASP A 311 -9.52 4.15 -13.48
CA ASP A 311 -9.73 3.00 -14.37
C ASP A 311 -10.87 3.28 -15.37
N MET A 312 -11.95 3.93 -14.93
CA MET A 312 -13.02 4.42 -15.81
C MET A 312 -12.52 5.47 -16.79
N PHE A 313 -11.70 6.41 -16.32
CA PHE A 313 -11.10 7.44 -17.16
C PHE A 313 -10.17 6.82 -18.22
N ASN A 314 -9.33 5.86 -17.85
CA ASN A 314 -8.52 5.12 -18.82
C ASN A 314 -9.39 4.46 -19.90
N LYS A 315 -10.51 3.81 -19.53
CA LYS A 315 -11.43 3.22 -20.51
C LYS A 315 -12.07 4.27 -21.42
N TRP A 316 -12.49 5.41 -20.87
CA TRP A 316 -13.02 6.53 -21.65
C TRP A 316 -11.99 7.02 -22.67
N LEU A 317 -10.74 7.18 -22.25
CA LEU A 317 -9.64 7.64 -23.09
C LEU A 317 -9.31 6.65 -24.19
N GLN A 318 -9.13 5.36 -23.87
CA GLN A 318 -8.80 4.33 -24.87
C GLN A 318 -9.88 4.19 -25.95
N LYS A 319 -11.15 4.46 -25.62
CA LYS A 319 -12.25 4.37 -26.59
C LYS A 319 -12.29 5.54 -27.58
N ARG A 320 -11.70 6.68 -27.24
CA ARG A 320 -11.79 7.93 -28.01
C ARG A 320 -10.50 8.30 -28.69
N TRP A 321 -9.38 8.00 -28.04
CA TRP A 321 -8.06 8.35 -28.53
C TRP A 321 -7.76 7.66 -29.86
N ASN A 322 -7.40 8.46 -30.85
CA ASN A 322 -7.10 8.04 -32.22
C ASN A 322 -5.80 8.66 -32.76
N GLY A 323 -4.91 9.12 -31.87
CA GLY A 323 -3.63 9.71 -32.27
C GLY A 323 -2.55 8.68 -32.65
N SER A 324 -1.38 9.20 -33.04
CA SER A 324 -0.25 8.46 -33.60
C SER A 324 0.37 7.41 -32.69
N THR A 325 0.16 7.51 -31.38
CA THR A 325 0.72 6.59 -30.38
C THR A 325 -0.35 6.15 -29.40
N LYS A 326 -0.16 4.98 -28.76
CA LYS A 326 -1.07 4.56 -27.70
C LYS A 326 -0.93 5.47 -26.49
N LEU A 327 -1.99 6.22 -26.19
CA LEU A 327 -2.00 7.14 -25.06
C LEU A 327 -2.56 6.47 -23.80
N SER A 328 -1.81 6.51 -22.70
CA SER A 328 -2.35 6.27 -21.36
C SER A 328 -2.42 7.57 -20.56
N ASN A 329 -3.25 7.57 -19.51
CA ASN A 329 -3.36 8.65 -18.55
C ASN A 329 -2.01 9.11 -17.97
N LYS A 330 -1.03 8.22 -17.83
CA LYS A 330 0.33 8.58 -17.36
C LYS A 330 1.13 9.33 -18.42
N ASN A 331 0.90 9.04 -19.70
CA ASN A 331 1.59 9.69 -20.82
C ASN A 331 1.24 11.18 -20.90
N VAL A 332 0.00 11.57 -20.62
CA VAL A 332 -0.43 12.98 -20.64
C VAL A 332 0.44 13.83 -19.71
N ARG A 333 0.63 13.36 -18.47
CA ARG A 333 1.54 14.02 -17.53
C ARG A 333 3.00 14.01 -17.98
N HIS A 334 3.46 12.92 -18.60
CA HIS A 334 4.83 12.86 -19.13
C HIS A 334 5.03 13.95 -20.20
N SER A 335 4.10 14.10 -21.14
CA SER A 335 4.15 15.15 -22.16
C SER A 335 4.19 16.54 -21.52
N TRP A 336 3.35 16.82 -20.53
CA TRP A 336 3.44 18.10 -19.78
C TRP A 336 4.81 18.32 -19.13
N CYS A 337 5.39 17.30 -18.50
CA CYS A 337 6.69 17.44 -17.83
C CYS A 337 7.83 17.68 -18.84
N ILE A 338 7.79 17.03 -20.00
CA ILE A 338 8.79 17.27 -21.07
C ILE A 338 8.62 18.70 -21.61
N ARG A 339 7.40 19.12 -21.93
CA ARG A 339 7.11 20.50 -22.37
C ARG A 339 7.57 21.53 -21.35
N SER A 340 7.43 21.24 -20.06
CA SER A 340 7.91 22.14 -19.00
C SER A 340 9.43 22.25 -18.92
N ILE A 341 10.18 21.25 -19.37
CA ILE A 341 11.65 21.31 -19.45
C ILE A 341 12.08 22.13 -20.68
N THR A 342 11.32 22.07 -21.77
CA THR A 342 11.67 22.75 -23.02
C THR A 342 11.15 24.19 -23.10
N GLU A 343 10.27 24.60 -22.18
CA GLU A 343 9.74 25.97 -22.09
C GLU A 343 10.80 26.94 -21.53
N PRO A 344 11.34 27.90 -22.33
CA PRO A 344 12.44 28.77 -21.90
C PRO A 344 12.09 29.65 -20.69
N LYS A 345 10.80 30.01 -20.53
CA LYS A 345 10.33 30.85 -19.42
C LYS A 345 10.08 30.07 -18.14
N PHE A 346 10.32 28.76 -18.14
CA PHE A 346 9.94 27.86 -17.05
C PHE A 346 11.15 27.10 -16.53
N SER A 347 11.59 27.44 -15.31
CA SER A 347 12.74 26.77 -14.70
C SER A 347 12.42 25.34 -14.27
N ASP A 348 13.43 24.44 -14.33
CA ASP A 348 13.35 23.06 -13.84
C ASP A 348 12.84 22.97 -12.39
N ALA A 349 13.19 23.94 -11.55
CA ALA A 349 12.74 24.00 -10.17
C ALA A 349 11.22 24.24 -10.07
N LEU A 350 10.68 25.14 -10.90
CA LEU A 350 9.25 25.39 -11.00
C LEU A 350 8.52 24.20 -11.63
N ALA A 351 9.09 23.58 -12.66
CA ALA A 351 8.56 22.37 -13.27
C ALA A 351 8.46 21.21 -12.28
N ALA A 352 9.52 20.95 -11.52
CA ALA A 352 9.53 19.93 -10.49
C ALA A 352 8.49 20.21 -9.40
N ARG A 353 8.40 21.45 -8.90
CA ARG A 353 7.41 21.83 -7.87
C ARG A 353 5.98 21.73 -8.38
N SER A 354 5.71 22.24 -9.59
CA SER A 354 4.41 22.14 -10.27
C SER A 354 4.01 20.69 -10.56
N ALA A 355 4.97 19.79 -10.79
CA ALA A 355 4.70 18.37 -10.88
C ALA A 355 4.55 17.71 -9.49
N GLY A 356 5.07 18.30 -8.40
CA GLY A 356 5.14 17.66 -7.09
C GLY A 356 6.26 16.62 -7.00
N HIS A 357 7.44 16.95 -7.56
CA HIS A 357 8.67 16.16 -7.54
C HIS A 357 9.82 16.94 -6.88
N SER A 358 10.87 16.23 -6.47
CA SER A 358 12.19 16.86 -6.33
C SER A 358 12.78 17.13 -7.72
N VAL A 359 13.66 18.12 -7.83
CA VAL A 359 14.33 18.47 -9.11
C VAL A 359 15.05 17.25 -9.68
N ALA A 360 15.87 16.57 -8.87
CA ALA A 360 16.60 15.38 -9.30
C ALA A 360 15.68 14.25 -9.82
N LEU A 361 14.54 14.02 -9.16
CA LEU A 361 13.56 13.03 -9.63
C LEU A 361 12.90 13.46 -10.94
N HIS A 362 12.56 14.74 -11.07
CA HIS A 362 11.94 15.28 -12.28
C HIS A 362 12.88 15.12 -13.47
N THR A 363 14.11 15.62 -13.37
CA THR A 363 15.11 15.55 -14.45
C THR A 363 15.43 14.10 -14.81
N SER A 364 15.71 13.22 -13.83
CA SER A 364 16.05 11.82 -14.13
C SER A 364 14.90 11.00 -14.73
N THR A 365 13.64 11.41 -14.51
CA THR A 365 12.47 10.70 -15.05
C THR A 365 12.10 11.18 -16.45
N TYR A 366 12.22 12.49 -16.71
CA TYR A 366 11.66 13.10 -17.91
C TYR A 366 12.72 13.56 -18.92
N ALA A 367 13.90 13.97 -18.48
CA ALA A 367 14.96 14.35 -19.42
C ALA A 367 15.43 13.14 -20.26
N THR A 368 15.39 11.93 -19.70
CA THR A 368 15.67 10.69 -20.44
C THR A 368 14.62 10.35 -21.50
N ALA A 369 13.47 11.03 -21.47
CA ALA A 369 12.39 10.83 -22.42
C ALA A 369 12.37 11.90 -23.53
N ILE A 370 13.30 12.87 -23.49
CA ILE A 370 13.52 13.81 -24.58
C ILE A 370 14.12 13.03 -25.75
N GLU A 371 13.38 12.97 -26.86
CA GLU A 371 13.79 12.31 -28.09
C GLU A 371 14.30 13.34 -29.12
N LYS A 372 14.83 12.82 -30.24
CA LYS A 372 15.28 13.64 -31.37
C LYS A 372 14.19 14.61 -31.86
N ARG A 373 12.92 14.17 -31.89
CA ARG A 373 11.78 15.01 -32.30
C ARG A 373 11.65 16.25 -31.41
N ASP A 374 11.73 16.08 -30.09
CA ASP A 374 11.55 17.19 -29.16
C ASP A 374 12.70 18.21 -29.30
N MET A 375 13.91 17.74 -29.67
CA MET A 375 15.04 18.60 -30.01
C MET A 375 14.83 19.36 -31.34
N GLU A 376 14.25 18.71 -32.35
CA GLU A 376 13.92 19.33 -33.64
C GLU A 376 12.83 20.40 -33.50
N GLU A 377 11.78 20.13 -32.72
CA GLU A 377 10.73 21.11 -32.40
C GLU A 377 11.30 22.32 -31.66
N GLN A 378 12.19 22.08 -30.68
CA GLN A 378 12.84 23.17 -29.95
C GLN A 378 13.74 24.00 -30.87
N ALA A 379 14.48 23.36 -31.77
CA ALA A 379 15.29 24.06 -32.76
C ALA A 379 14.44 24.95 -33.68
N ALA A 380 13.27 24.45 -34.12
CA ALA A 380 12.34 25.24 -34.93
C ALA A 380 11.81 26.47 -34.19
N ARG A 381 11.45 26.34 -32.90
CA ARG A 381 11.00 27.46 -32.06
C ARG A 381 12.07 28.51 -31.78
N LEU A 382 13.34 28.10 -31.73
CA LEU A 382 14.46 29.04 -31.56
C LEU A 382 14.82 29.77 -32.86
N ALA A 383 14.41 29.24 -34.00
CA ALA A 383 14.65 29.83 -35.32
C ALA A 383 13.53 30.79 -35.78
N SER A 384 12.36 30.74 -35.15
CA SER A 384 11.23 31.68 -35.31
C SER A 384 11.33 32.84 -34.35
#